data_AF-A0A9W8NJR7-F1
#
_entry.id   AF-A0A9W8NJR7-F1
#
_cell.length_a   1.000
_cell.length_b   1.000
_cell.length_c   1.000
_cell.angle_alpha   90.00
_cell.angle_beta   90.00
_cell.angle_gamma   90.00
#
_symmetry.space_group_name_H-M   'P 1'
#
loop_
_entity.id
_entity.type
_entity.pdbx_description
1 polymer ?
#
loop_
_entity_poly.entity_id
_entity_poly.type
_entity_poly.pdbx_seq_one_letter_code
_entity_poly.pdbx_strand_id
1 'polypeptide(L)'
;MAPQVTSWEELLWVSEEVDEDTGDFQYTMFATVEDDMIYYGQLNKPKADILFQHATDSLVRIPDEEIFPRWPQGLTLTKAPEKLPPDVFVKRPRLALYDIFLKHKVVHLLPKGLMEEAEAMEVLGGQPHPNIVGYHGCHVRRGYITGLVLDRHPHDLNSYLKSGHSIQNKELFIESLESAIHHLHSLGWAHNDLNPQKRPRGRGQKTYSDRLWLGS
;
A
#
# COMPACT_ATOMS: atom_id res chain seq x y z
N MET A 1 9.29 4.35 -21.64
CA MET A 1 8.05 5.08 -22.00
C MET A 1 7.10 4.96 -20.83
N ALA A 2 6.31 5.98 -20.53
CA ALA A 2 5.29 5.86 -19.49
C ALA A 2 4.24 4.82 -19.91
N PRO A 3 3.67 4.06 -18.96
CA PRO A 3 2.59 3.12 -19.26
C PRO A 3 1.35 3.85 -19.76
N GLN A 4 0.58 3.17 -20.60
CA GLN A 4 -0.69 3.68 -21.09
C GLN A 4 -1.76 3.49 -20.01
N VAL A 5 -2.53 4.54 -19.74
CA VAL A 5 -3.73 4.43 -18.91
C VAL A 5 -4.89 4.06 -19.83
N THR A 6 -5.56 2.95 -19.53
CA THR A 6 -6.74 2.46 -20.28
C THR A 6 -7.95 2.25 -19.37
N SER A 7 -7.72 2.25 -18.05
CA SER A 7 -8.67 1.89 -17.02
C SER A 7 -8.26 2.54 -15.70
N TRP A 8 -9.22 3.06 -14.93
CA TRP A 8 -8.95 3.59 -13.60
C TRP A 8 -8.71 2.47 -12.58
N GLU A 9 -9.23 1.28 -12.86
CA GLU A 9 -9.17 0.10 -12.01
C GLU A 9 -7.80 -0.59 -12.01
N GLU A 10 -6.99 -0.33 -13.04
CA GLU A 10 -5.63 -0.87 -13.20
C GLU A 10 -4.56 0.01 -12.56
N LEU A 11 -4.92 1.23 -12.15
CA LEU A 11 -4.04 2.15 -11.46
C LEU A 11 -3.77 1.67 -10.03
N LEU A 12 -2.61 2.06 -9.49
CA LEU A 12 -2.32 1.84 -8.07
C LEU A 12 -3.33 2.57 -7.19
N TRP A 13 -3.72 3.77 -7.61
CA TRP A 13 -4.77 4.57 -6.98
C TRP A 13 -5.14 5.76 -7.87
N VAL A 14 -6.33 6.32 -7.61
CA VAL A 14 -6.83 7.59 -8.16
C VAL A 14 -7.65 8.29 -7.09
N SER A 15 -7.51 9.60 -6.95
CA SER A 15 -8.27 10.42 -6.00
C SER A 15 -8.50 11.83 -6.55
N GLU A 16 -9.55 12.47 -6.07
CA GLU A 16 -9.83 13.88 -6.33
C GLU A 16 -9.59 14.66 -5.04
N GLU A 17 -8.81 15.75 -5.13
CA GLU A 17 -8.64 16.71 -4.06
C GLU A 17 -9.71 17.78 -4.13
N VAL A 18 -10.27 18.10 -2.98
CA VAL A 18 -11.27 19.15 -2.79
C VAL A 18 -10.79 20.07 -1.68
N ASP A 19 -11.09 21.35 -1.80
CA ASP A 19 -10.85 22.31 -0.73
C ASP A 19 -11.66 21.92 0.50
N GLU A 20 -11.04 21.87 1.69
CA GLU A 20 -11.72 21.42 2.90
C GLU A 20 -12.76 22.44 3.41
N ASP A 21 -12.57 23.73 3.10
CA ASP A 21 -13.44 24.81 3.56
C ASP A 21 -14.59 25.06 2.58
N THR A 22 -14.31 25.10 1.28
CA THR A 22 -15.31 25.41 0.24
C THR A 22 -15.94 24.16 -0.38
N GLY A 23 -15.27 23.01 -0.30
CA GLY A 23 -15.67 21.79 -1.00
C GLY A 23 -15.40 21.83 -2.50
N ASP A 24 -14.73 22.87 -3.00
CA ASP A 24 -14.46 23.05 -4.42
C ASP A 24 -13.39 22.06 -4.89
N PHE A 25 -13.64 21.46 -6.05
CA PHE A 25 -12.67 20.61 -6.72
C PHE A 25 -11.37 21.37 -7.02
N GLN A 26 -10.24 20.74 -6.71
CA GLN A 26 -8.91 21.28 -6.97
C GLN A 26 -8.25 20.54 -8.14
N TYR A 27 -8.02 19.23 -8.01
CA TYR A 27 -7.37 18.40 -9.03
C TYR A 27 -7.65 16.91 -8.83
N THR A 28 -7.50 16.13 -9.90
CA THR A 28 -7.46 14.67 -9.86
C THR A 28 -6.00 14.24 -9.92
N MET A 29 -5.64 13.29 -9.07
CA MET A 29 -4.30 12.70 -9.02
C MET A 29 -4.38 11.18 -9.06
N PHE A 30 -3.35 10.57 -9.61
CA PHE A 30 -3.30 9.13 -9.80
C PHE A 30 -1.87 8.65 -9.94
N ALA A 31 -1.65 7.37 -9.66
CA ALA A 31 -0.39 6.72 -9.94
C ALA A 31 -0.57 5.33 -10.54
N THR A 32 0.40 4.94 -11.34
CA THR A 32 0.51 3.59 -11.91
C THR A 32 1.92 3.05 -11.73
N VAL A 33 2.07 1.75 -11.95
CA VAL A 33 3.36 1.05 -11.84
C VAL A 33 3.62 0.26 -13.11
N GLU A 34 4.84 0.37 -13.62
CA GLU A 34 5.34 -0.43 -14.73
C GLU A 34 6.78 -0.85 -14.38
N ASP A 35 7.07 -2.15 -14.39
CA ASP A 35 8.37 -2.69 -13.98
C ASP A 35 8.88 -2.13 -12.63
N ASP A 36 7.99 -2.08 -11.63
CA ASP A 36 8.23 -1.49 -10.31
C ASP A 36 8.65 0.01 -10.30
N MET A 37 8.60 0.69 -11.45
CA MET A 37 8.75 2.14 -11.54
C MET A 37 7.39 2.80 -11.37
N ILE A 38 7.33 3.81 -10.52
CA ILE A 38 6.10 4.54 -10.24
C ILE A 38 6.00 5.75 -11.16
N TYR A 39 4.83 5.90 -11.77
CA TYR A 39 4.47 7.06 -12.56
C TYR A 39 3.31 7.76 -11.88
N TYR A 40 3.40 9.08 -11.76
CA TYR A 40 2.41 9.94 -11.13
C TYR A 40 1.87 10.93 -12.14
N GLY A 41 0.56 11.17 -12.09
CA GLY A 41 -0.12 12.15 -12.91
C GLY A 41 -1.05 12.99 -12.06
N GLN A 42 -1.20 14.26 -12.45
CA GLN A 42 -2.13 15.20 -11.85
C GLN A 42 -2.76 16.06 -12.95
N LEU A 43 -4.08 16.22 -12.89
CA LEU A 43 -4.85 17.00 -13.84
C LEU A 43 -5.89 17.86 -13.11
N ASN A 44 -6.00 19.14 -13.49
CA ASN A 44 -7.00 20.07 -12.96
C ASN A 44 -8.37 19.85 -13.62
N LYS A 45 -8.86 18.60 -13.62
CA LYS A 45 -10.15 18.18 -14.18
C LYS A 45 -10.74 17.06 -13.32
N PRO A 46 -12.06 17.02 -13.10
CA PRO A 46 -12.70 15.89 -12.44
C PRO A 46 -12.40 14.58 -13.18
N LYS A 47 -12.31 13.47 -12.45
CA LYS A 47 -12.05 12.12 -12.97
C LYS A 47 -13.01 11.75 -14.11
N ALA A 48 -14.27 12.14 -13.99
CA ALA A 48 -15.31 11.88 -15.00
C ALA A 48 -15.02 12.56 -16.36
N ASP A 49 -14.26 13.65 -16.35
CA ASP A 49 -13.98 14.48 -17.54
C ASP A 49 -12.57 14.23 -18.12
N ILE A 50 -11.79 13.33 -17.51
CA ILE A 50 -10.45 12.98 -17.97
C ILE A 50 -10.52 11.89 -19.04
N LEU A 51 -10.09 12.24 -20.26
CA LEU A 51 -9.75 11.26 -21.28
C LEU A 51 -8.48 10.50 -20.86
N PHE A 52 -8.50 9.18 -21.02
CA PHE A 52 -7.36 8.33 -20.69
C PHE A 52 -6.06 8.70 -21.42
N GLN A 53 -6.15 9.25 -22.63
CA GLN A 53 -4.98 9.78 -23.34
C GLN A 53 -4.34 10.95 -22.56
N HIS A 54 -5.14 11.90 -22.08
CA HIS A 54 -4.63 13.01 -21.26
C HIS A 54 -4.03 12.52 -19.94
N ALA A 55 -4.63 11.49 -19.33
CA ALA A 55 -4.07 10.88 -18.13
C ALA A 55 -2.68 10.30 -18.42
N THR A 56 -2.56 9.55 -19.51
CA THR A 56 -1.30 8.96 -19.99
C THR A 56 -0.24 10.02 -20.26
N ASP A 57 -0.60 11.08 -20.99
CA ASP A 57 0.34 12.14 -21.37
C ASP A 57 0.85 12.94 -20.16
N SER A 58 0.08 12.95 -19.06
CA SER A 58 0.47 13.63 -17.81
C SER A 58 1.37 12.80 -16.88
N LEU A 59 1.58 11.51 -17.17
CA LEU A 59 2.35 10.63 -16.31
C LEU A 59 3.84 10.98 -16.34
N VAL A 60 4.39 11.29 -15.18
CA VAL A 60 5.81 11.51 -14.97
C VAL A 60 6.36 10.44 -14.04
N ARG A 61 7.51 9.86 -14.38
CA ARG A 61 8.20 8.91 -13.51
C ARG A 61 8.71 9.64 -12.26
N ILE A 62 8.37 9.09 -11.09
CA ILE A 62 8.97 9.54 -9.83
C ILE A 62 10.37 8.92 -9.71
N PRO A 63 11.42 9.69 -9.38
CA PRO A 63 12.75 9.15 -9.11
C PRO A 63 12.71 8.11 -7.97
N ASP A 64 13.42 7.00 -8.12
CA ASP A 64 13.37 5.91 -7.13
C ASP A 64 13.88 6.39 -5.76
N GLU A 65 14.93 7.21 -5.73
CA GLU A 65 15.52 7.78 -4.51
C GLU A 65 14.58 8.69 -3.71
N GLU A 66 13.49 9.17 -4.32
CA GLU A 66 12.52 10.04 -3.66
C GLU A 66 11.51 9.24 -2.83
N ILE A 67 11.15 8.03 -3.29
CA ILE A 67 10.05 7.23 -2.73
C ILE A 67 10.46 5.87 -2.17
N PHE A 68 11.63 5.36 -2.55
CA PHE A 68 12.12 4.05 -2.12
C PHE A 68 13.44 4.15 -1.36
N PRO A 69 13.61 3.41 -0.25
CA PRO A 69 14.88 3.37 0.44
C PRO A 69 15.86 2.49 -0.34
N ARG A 70 17.15 2.85 -0.29
CA ARG A 70 18.21 2.04 -0.89
C ARG A 70 18.30 0.69 -0.19
N TRP A 71 18.58 -0.35 -0.96
CA TRP A 71 18.90 -1.66 -0.40
C TRP A 71 20.17 -1.57 0.45
N PRO A 72 20.09 -1.87 1.76
CA PRO A 72 21.25 -1.76 2.63
C PRO A 72 22.22 -2.91 2.38
N GLN A 73 23.52 -2.60 2.30
CA GLN A 73 24.57 -3.61 2.15
C GLN A 73 24.99 -4.28 3.48
N GLY A 74 24.39 -3.90 4.60
CA GLY A 74 24.82 -4.37 5.94
C GLY A 74 23.71 -4.58 6.97
N LEU A 75 22.44 -4.53 6.57
CA LEU A 75 21.31 -4.88 7.45
C LEU A 75 20.91 -6.35 7.24
N THR A 76 20.38 -6.99 8.28
CA THR A 76 19.80 -8.33 8.24
C THR A 76 18.39 -8.29 7.65
N LEU A 77 18.21 -7.64 6.49
CA LEU A 77 16.97 -7.74 5.74
C LEU A 77 17.04 -8.93 4.80
N THR A 78 15.97 -9.70 4.77
CA THR A 78 15.76 -10.82 3.86
C THR A 78 15.38 -10.28 2.50
N LYS A 79 16.13 -10.64 1.45
CA LYS A 79 15.76 -10.32 0.07
C LYS A 79 14.79 -11.37 -0.44
N ALA A 80 13.63 -10.95 -0.95
CA ALA A 80 12.66 -11.86 -1.53
C ALA A 80 13.21 -12.53 -2.82
N PRO A 81 12.71 -13.73 -3.18
CA PRO A 81 13.08 -14.40 -4.42
C PRO A 81 12.82 -13.52 -5.66
N GLU A 82 13.68 -13.62 -6.67
CA GLU A 82 13.53 -12.82 -7.89
C GLU A 82 12.25 -13.17 -8.66
N LYS A 83 11.93 -14.46 -8.72
CA LYS A 83 10.67 -14.99 -9.23
C LYS A 83 9.70 -15.19 -8.08
N LEU A 84 8.72 -14.30 -7.99
CA LEU A 84 7.71 -14.34 -6.95
C LEU A 84 6.72 -15.50 -7.18
N PRO A 85 6.28 -16.19 -6.12
CA PRO A 85 5.17 -17.15 -6.20
C PRO A 85 3.87 -16.48 -6.67
N PRO A 86 2.90 -17.22 -7.24
CA PRO A 86 1.64 -16.63 -7.71
C PRO A 86 0.74 -16.10 -6.57
N ASP A 87 0.92 -16.64 -5.37
CA ASP A 87 0.12 -16.42 -4.16
C ASP A 87 0.73 -15.38 -3.21
N VAL A 88 1.60 -14.51 -3.71
CA VAL A 88 2.12 -13.38 -2.93
C VAL A 88 1.58 -12.03 -3.42
N PHE A 89 1.72 -11.04 -2.55
CA PHE A 89 1.41 -9.65 -2.79
C PHE A 89 2.63 -8.78 -2.50
N VAL A 90 2.92 -7.83 -3.39
CA VAL A 90 3.94 -6.81 -3.16
C VAL A 90 3.29 -5.57 -2.58
N LYS A 91 3.48 -5.36 -1.27
CA LYS A 91 3.05 -4.16 -0.57
C LYS A 91 4.01 -3.01 -0.90
N ARG A 92 3.50 -1.97 -1.55
CA ARG A 92 4.26 -0.77 -1.96
C ARG A 92 4.03 0.40 -0.98
N PRO A 93 4.89 1.44 -0.97
CA PRO A 93 4.66 2.66 -0.21
C PRO A 93 3.28 3.26 -0.47
N ARG A 94 2.71 3.89 0.55
CA ARG A 94 1.42 4.59 0.43
C ARG A 94 1.58 5.89 -0.34
N LEU A 95 1.44 5.82 -1.65
CA LEU A 95 1.57 6.97 -2.56
C LEU A 95 0.35 7.89 -2.57
N ALA A 96 -0.76 7.52 -1.92
CA ALA A 96 -1.97 8.35 -1.85
C ALA A 96 -1.75 9.71 -1.14
N LEU A 97 -0.66 9.85 -0.38
CA LEU A 97 -0.28 11.10 0.30
C LEU A 97 0.93 11.78 -0.38
N TYR A 98 1.32 11.33 -1.57
CA TYR A 98 2.54 11.80 -2.23
C TYR A 98 2.49 13.31 -2.52
N ASP A 99 1.36 13.81 -3.02
CA ASP A 99 1.15 15.23 -3.31
C ASP A 99 1.17 16.10 -2.05
N ILE A 100 0.54 15.63 -0.97
CA ILE A 100 0.56 16.26 0.35
C ILE A 100 2.01 16.31 0.86
N PHE A 101 2.74 15.20 0.77
CA PHE A 101 4.12 15.15 1.20
C PHE A 101 5.03 16.04 0.36
N LEU A 102 4.76 16.14 -0.96
CA LEU A 102 5.48 17.04 -1.85
C LEU A 102 5.22 18.50 -1.47
N LYS A 103 3.95 18.88 -1.29
CA LYS A 103 3.52 20.22 -0.85
C LYS A 103 4.16 20.63 0.47
N HIS A 104 4.23 19.71 1.44
CA HIS A 104 4.82 19.95 2.76
C HIS A 104 6.33 19.66 2.84
N LYS A 105 6.98 19.27 1.74
CA LYS A 105 8.42 18.95 1.67
C LYS A 105 8.87 17.83 2.61
N VAL A 106 8.01 16.83 2.79
CA VAL A 106 8.23 15.66 3.68
C VAL A 106 8.21 14.33 2.93
N VAL A 107 8.45 14.33 1.61
CA VAL A 107 8.46 13.11 0.76
C VAL A 107 9.44 12.04 1.27
N HIS A 108 10.55 12.45 1.90
CA HIS A 108 11.51 11.57 2.55
C HIS A 108 10.93 10.64 3.63
N LEU A 109 9.70 10.91 4.11
CA LEU A 109 8.98 10.02 5.02
C LEU A 109 8.48 8.74 4.33
N LEU A 110 8.27 8.73 3.00
CA LEU A 110 7.89 7.52 2.26
C LEU A 110 8.96 6.42 2.31
N PRO A 111 10.21 6.68 1.89
CA PRO A 111 11.25 5.67 1.94
C PRO A 111 11.58 5.27 3.38
N LYS A 112 11.53 6.23 4.33
CA LYS A 112 11.72 5.94 5.76
C LYS A 112 10.64 5.00 6.29
N GLY A 113 9.37 5.29 6.02
CA GLY A 113 8.25 4.44 6.44
C GLY A 113 8.34 3.03 5.85
N LEU A 114 8.72 2.90 4.57
CA LEU A 114 8.90 1.57 3.98
C LEU A 114 10.06 0.80 4.63
N MET A 115 11.16 1.48 5.01
CA MET A 115 12.27 0.84 5.73
C MET A 115 11.84 0.39 7.13
N GLU A 116 11.13 1.23 7.88
CA GLU A 116 10.58 0.89 9.20
C GLU A 116 9.62 -0.31 9.11
N GLU A 117 8.78 -0.36 8.06
CA GLU A 117 7.93 -1.52 7.79
C GLU A 117 8.76 -2.78 7.45
N ALA A 118 9.84 -2.65 6.67
CA ALA A 118 10.71 -3.78 6.34
C ALA A 118 11.35 -4.38 7.61
N GLU A 119 11.95 -3.53 8.44
CA GLU A 119 12.53 -3.93 9.73
C GLU A 119 11.48 -4.57 10.63
N ALA A 120 10.26 -4.02 10.65
CA ALA A 120 9.18 -4.58 11.42
C ALA A 120 8.82 -6.00 10.95
N MET A 121 8.72 -6.20 9.63
CA MET A 121 8.38 -7.51 9.07
C MET A 121 9.50 -8.56 9.24
N GLU A 122 10.78 -8.17 9.29
CA GLU A 122 11.87 -9.12 9.60
C GLU A 122 11.72 -9.72 11.00
N VAL A 123 11.43 -8.91 12.01
CA VAL A 123 11.25 -9.41 13.38
C VAL A 123 10.03 -10.33 13.46
N LEU A 124 8.93 -9.95 12.81
CA LEU A 124 7.72 -10.78 12.75
C LEU A 124 7.95 -12.09 11.99
N GLY A 125 8.73 -12.05 10.91
CA GLY A 125 9.13 -13.24 10.16
C GLY A 125 9.99 -14.20 10.98
N GLY A 126 10.79 -13.68 11.92
CA GLY A 126 11.56 -14.50 12.87
C GLY A 126 10.71 -15.19 13.95
N GLN A 127 9.51 -14.69 14.22
CA GLN A 127 8.56 -15.25 15.18
C GLN A 127 7.15 -15.31 14.56
N PRO A 128 6.92 -16.22 13.60
CA PRO A 128 5.67 -16.27 12.86
C PRO A 128 4.49 -16.64 13.77
N HIS A 129 3.32 -16.08 13.49
CA HIS A 129 2.08 -16.35 14.19
C HIS A 129 0.96 -16.64 13.16
N PRO A 130 0.07 -17.62 13.38
CA PRO A 130 -0.90 -18.07 12.37
C PRO A 130 -1.90 -16.99 11.92
N ASN A 131 -2.21 -16.03 12.80
CA ASN A 131 -3.08 -14.89 12.48
C ASN A 131 -2.30 -13.64 12.03
N ILE A 132 -1.02 -13.83 11.70
CA ILE A 132 -0.13 -12.80 11.19
C ILE A 132 0.26 -13.13 9.75
N VAL A 133 0.23 -12.14 8.86
CA VAL A 133 0.56 -12.36 7.44
C VAL A 133 2.00 -12.88 7.32
N GLY A 134 2.21 -13.89 6.46
CA GLY A 134 3.56 -14.36 6.16
C GLY A 134 4.34 -13.32 5.38
N TYR A 135 5.63 -13.21 5.70
CA TYR A 135 6.59 -12.32 5.08
C TYR A 135 7.66 -13.13 4.35
N HIS A 136 7.90 -12.77 3.09
CA HIS A 136 8.84 -13.45 2.19
C HIS A 136 10.10 -12.65 1.89
N GLY A 137 10.26 -11.48 2.52
CA GLY A 137 11.39 -10.59 2.28
C GLY A 137 11.03 -9.29 1.55
N CYS A 138 12.04 -8.44 1.41
CA CYS A 138 12.01 -7.21 0.66
C CYS A 138 12.04 -7.48 -0.85
N HIS A 139 11.12 -6.88 -1.59
CA HIS A 139 11.17 -6.84 -3.05
C HIS A 139 12.18 -5.77 -3.48
N VAL A 140 13.27 -6.21 -4.09
CA VAL A 140 14.38 -5.32 -4.45
C VAL A 140 14.49 -5.20 -5.97
N ARG A 141 14.46 -3.96 -6.46
CA ARG A 141 14.67 -3.61 -7.87
C ARG A 141 15.53 -2.36 -7.97
N ARG A 142 16.43 -2.34 -8.96
CA ARG A 142 17.29 -1.18 -9.25
C ARG A 142 18.10 -0.66 -8.04
N GLY A 143 18.42 -1.54 -7.08
CA GLY A 143 19.14 -1.17 -5.86
C GLY A 143 18.29 -0.55 -4.76
N TYR A 144 16.95 -0.57 -4.88
CA TYR A 144 16.00 -0.03 -3.92
C TYR A 144 15.04 -1.11 -3.44
N ILE A 145 14.53 -0.96 -2.20
CA ILE A 145 13.38 -1.73 -1.73
C ILE A 145 12.14 -1.08 -2.33
N THR A 146 11.52 -1.74 -3.31
CA THR A 146 10.33 -1.22 -4.00
C THR A 146 9.02 -1.72 -3.40
N GLY A 147 9.11 -2.68 -2.47
CA GLY A 147 7.99 -3.14 -1.65
C GLY A 147 8.37 -4.31 -0.74
N LEU A 148 7.38 -4.82 -0.02
CA LEU A 148 7.50 -6.00 0.84
C LEU A 148 6.67 -7.14 0.25
N VAL A 149 7.23 -8.34 0.20
CA VAL A 149 6.54 -9.52 -0.32
C VAL A 149 5.83 -10.22 0.83
N LEU A 150 4.51 -10.28 0.75
CA LEU A 150 3.63 -10.83 1.77
C LEU A 150 2.72 -11.91 1.18
N ASP A 151 2.18 -12.78 2.02
CA ASP A 151 1.12 -13.70 1.59
C ASP A 151 -0.07 -12.93 1.00
N ARG A 152 -0.63 -13.45 -0.09
CA ARG A 152 -1.83 -12.88 -0.70
C ARG A 152 -3.06 -13.46 -0.02
N HIS A 153 -3.80 -12.61 0.67
CA HIS A 153 -5.18 -12.91 1.05
C HIS A 153 -6.16 -12.46 -0.05
N PRO A 154 -7.21 -13.26 -0.33
CA PRO A 154 -8.18 -12.95 -1.37
C PRO A 154 -9.07 -11.75 -1.00
N HIS A 155 -9.27 -11.52 0.28
CA HIS A 155 -10.12 -10.46 0.82
C HIS A 155 -9.45 -9.81 2.04
N ASP A 156 -9.64 -8.50 2.18
CA ASP A 156 -9.56 -7.83 3.47
C ASP A 156 -10.93 -7.91 4.16
N LEU A 157 -11.00 -7.56 5.46
CA LEU A 157 -12.25 -7.63 6.21
C LEU A 157 -13.39 -6.85 5.56
N ASN A 158 -13.09 -5.67 5.04
CA ASN A 158 -14.09 -4.75 4.48
C ASN A 158 -14.65 -5.29 3.15
N SER A 159 -13.79 -5.79 2.27
CA SER A 159 -14.15 -6.41 0.99
C SER A 159 -14.85 -7.75 1.21
N TYR A 160 -14.45 -8.52 2.21
CA TYR A 160 -15.18 -9.71 2.65
C TYR A 160 -16.60 -9.37 3.10
N LEU A 161 -16.79 -8.38 3.96
CA LEU A 161 -18.12 -7.96 4.43
C LEU A 161 -18.96 -7.32 3.31
N LYS A 162 -18.36 -6.47 2.47
CA LYS A 162 -19.06 -5.81 1.33
C LYS A 162 -19.50 -6.79 0.25
N SER A 163 -18.83 -7.93 0.11
CA SER A 163 -19.26 -8.98 -0.82
C SER A 163 -20.44 -9.81 -0.29
N GLY A 164 -21.02 -9.41 0.84
CA GLY A 164 -22.20 -10.04 1.44
C GLY A 164 -21.87 -11.23 2.32
N HIS A 165 -20.59 -11.55 2.51
CA HIS A 165 -20.18 -12.58 3.46
C HIS A 165 -20.35 -12.07 4.89
N SER A 166 -20.74 -12.97 5.78
CA SER A 166 -20.77 -12.74 7.23
C SER A 166 -19.65 -13.52 7.91
N ILE A 167 -19.13 -12.97 9.00
CA ILE A 167 -18.26 -13.70 9.90
C ILE A 167 -19.12 -14.75 10.60
N GLN A 168 -18.93 -16.02 10.25
CA GLN A 168 -19.76 -17.11 10.76
C GLN A 168 -19.55 -17.36 12.25
N ASN A 169 -18.30 -17.30 12.70
CA ASN A 169 -17.93 -17.47 14.10
C ASN A 169 -17.17 -16.22 14.55
N LYS A 170 -17.89 -15.33 15.24
CA LYS A 170 -17.34 -14.04 15.68
C LYS A 170 -16.37 -14.23 16.85
N GLU A 171 -16.65 -15.21 17.70
CA GLU A 171 -15.86 -15.56 18.86
C GLU A 171 -14.45 -16.00 18.41
N LEU A 172 -14.35 -16.96 17.49
CA LEU A 172 -13.07 -17.40 16.91
C LEU A 172 -12.34 -16.27 16.19
N PHE A 173 -13.06 -15.38 15.51
CA PHE A 173 -12.47 -14.22 14.84
C PHE A 173 -11.83 -13.25 15.85
N ILE A 174 -12.54 -12.95 16.94
CA ILE A 174 -12.02 -12.07 18.00
C ILE A 174 -10.85 -12.76 18.71
N GLU A 175 -10.95 -14.04 19.06
CA GLU A 175 -9.85 -14.81 19.66
C GLU A 175 -8.59 -14.80 18.77
N SER A 176 -8.77 -14.97 17.45
CA SER A 176 -7.67 -14.90 16.48
C SER A 176 -7.02 -13.52 16.44
N LEU A 177 -7.82 -12.45 16.50
CA LEU A 177 -7.33 -11.08 16.53
C LEU A 177 -6.60 -10.77 17.84
N GLU A 178 -7.17 -11.17 18.97
CA GLU A 178 -6.56 -11.03 20.29
C GLU A 178 -5.23 -11.78 20.38
N SER A 179 -5.15 -13.01 19.86
CA SER A 179 -3.91 -13.78 19.80
C SER A 179 -2.82 -13.05 18.99
N ALA A 180 -3.16 -12.50 17.82
CA ALA A 180 -2.22 -11.71 17.02
C ALA A 180 -1.74 -10.44 17.77
N ILE A 181 -2.65 -9.72 18.42
CA ILE A 181 -2.31 -8.51 19.19
C ILE A 181 -1.42 -8.87 20.39
N HIS A 182 -1.74 -9.94 21.12
CA HIS A 182 -0.92 -10.42 22.23
C HIS A 182 0.49 -10.80 21.77
N HIS A 183 0.61 -11.44 20.60
CA HIS A 183 1.91 -11.73 20.00
C HIS A 183 2.70 -10.46 19.73
N LEU A 184 2.09 -9.45 19.10
CA LEU A 184 2.74 -8.14 18.88
C LEU A 184 3.17 -7.48 20.20
N HIS A 185 2.30 -7.48 21.21
CA HIS A 185 2.62 -6.93 22.53
C HIS A 185 3.78 -7.68 23.20
N SER A 186 3.89 -9.00 23.01
CA SER A 186 4.99 -9.80 23.55
C SER A 186 6.35 -9.42 22.96
N LEU A 187 6.36 -8.89 21.74
CA LEU A 187 7.54 -8.33 21.05
C LEU A 187 7.81 -6.86 21.45
N GLY A 188 7.01 -6.30 22.35
CA GLY A 188 7.13 -4.91 22.80
C GLY A 188 6.53 -3.90 21.83
N TRP A 189 5.72 -4.33 20.85
CA TRP A 189 5.15 -3.46 19.83
C TRP A 189 3.67 -3.24 20.04
N ALA A 190 3.24 -1.97 19.99
CA ALA A 190 1.83 -1.63 19.90
C ALA A 190 1.45 -1.44 18.43
N HIS A 191 0.38 -2.10 17.97
CA HIS A 191 -0.05 -2.02 16.56
C HIS A 191 -0.43 -0.58 16.16
N ASN A 192 -0.93 0.24 17.09
CA ASN A 192 -1.31 1.66 16.93
C ASN A 192 -2.27 2.01 15.75
N ASP A 193 -2.64 1.05 14.90
CA ASP A 193 -3.49 1.23 13.72
C ASP A 193 -4.49 0.07 13.54
N LEU A 194 -5.09 -0.41 14.65
CA LEU A 194 -6.17 -1.41 14.62
C LEU A 194 -7.48 -0.74 14.21
N ASN A 195 -7.70 -0.53 12.91
CA ASN A 195 -8.90 0.12 12.42
C ASN A 195 -9.61 -0.74 11.34
N PRO A 196 -10.87 -1.17 11.55
CA PRO A 196 -11.66 -1.89 10.54
C PRO A 196 -12.07 -1.01 9.34
N GLN A 197 -11.93 0.31 9.44
CA GLN A 197 -12.21 1.30 8.41
C GLN A 197 -11.27 2.51 8.55
N LYS A 198 -10.24 2.63 7.71
CA LYS A 198 -9.88 3.99 7.28
C LYS A 198 -10.93 4.42 6.25
N ARG A 199 -11.80 5.37 6.64
CA ARG A 199 -12.87 5.90 5.78
C ARG A 199 -12.31 6.29 4.40
N PRO A 200 -12.99 5.96 3.28
CA PRO A 200 -12.81 6.70 2.05
C PRO A 200 -13.45 8.08 2.24
N ARG A 201 -12.65 9.15 2.25
CA ARG A 201 -13.19 10.44 1.78
C ARG A 201 -13.14 10.36 0.26
N GLY A 202 -14.31 10.38 -0.38
CA GLY A 202 -14.45 10.34 -1.84
C GLY A 202 -14.83 8.96 -2.39
N ARG A 203 -15.95 8.90 -3.12
CA ARG A 203 -16.39 7.71 -3.85
C ARG A 203 -15.38 7.40 -4.95
N GLY A 204 -14.53 6.39 -4.77
CA GLY A 204 -13.63 5.93 -5.83
C GLY A 204 -12.30 5.33 -5.38
N GLN A 205 -11.91 5.46 -4.11
CA GLN A 205 -10.65 4.89 -3.62
C GLN A 205 -10.76 3.37 -3.46
N LYS A 206 -10.06 2.61 -4.31
CA LYS A 206 -9.57 1.27 -3.95
C LYS A 206 -8.24 1.46 -3.24
N THR A 207 -8.26 1.38 -1.91
CA THR A 207 -7.05 1.35 -1.09
C THR A 207 -6.38 -0.01 -1.25
N TYR A 208 -5.33 -0.10 -2.07
CA TYR A 208 -4.53 -1.33 -2.17
C TYR A 208 -3.53 -1.51 -1.01
N SER A 209 -3.70 -0.76 0.09
CA SER A 209 -2.90 -0.89 1.31
C SER A 209 -3.41 -1.99 2.26
N ASP A 210 -4.56 -2.60 1.97
CA ASP A 210 -5.34 -3.31 2.99
C ASP A 210 -5.19 -4.84 2.96
N ARG A 211 -4.19 -5.37 2.25
CA ARG A 211 -3.85 -6.81 2.32
C ARG A 211 -3.03 -7.16 3.55
N LEU A 212 -3.41 -6.59 4.69
CA LEU A 212 -2.76 -6.83 5.95
C LEU A 212 -3.85 -7.25 6.92
N TRP A 213 -3.71 -8.51 7.33
CA TRP A 213 -4.44 -9.15 8.42
C TRP A 213 -5.87 -9.54 8.03
N LEU A 214 -6.01 -10.77 7.53
CA LEU A 214 -6.93 -11.78 8.06
C LEU A 214 -6.76 -13.07 7.24
N GLY A 215 -5.92 -13.96 7.75
CA GLY A 215 -6.01 -15.37 7.42
C GLY A 215 -7.33 -15.90 7.95
N SER A 216 -8.19 -16.36 7.03
CA SER A 216 -9.13 -17.45 7.29
C SER A 216 -8.57 -18.68 6.58
#